data_AF-A0A952ADI4-F1
#
_entry.id   AF-A0A952ADI4-F1
#
_cell.length_a   1.000
_cell.length_b   1.000
_cell.length_c   1.000
_cell.angle_alpha   90.00
_cell.angle_beta   90.00
_cell.angle_gamma   90.00
#
_symmetry.space_group_name_H-M   'P 1'
#
loop_
_entity.id
_entity.type
_entity.pdbx_description
1 polymer ?
#
loop_
_entity_poly.entity_id
_entity_poly.type
_entity_poly.pdbx_seq_one_letter_code
_entity_poly.pdbx_strand_id
1 'polypeptide(L)'
;KLIVDLIYEGGIANMNYSISNTAEYGEYVTGPRIITEETKKEMRRVLADIQGGKFTRDWMLENKVNQTSFKATRAKLAQHPIEQVGEKLRAMMPWIRKGALVDKNRN
;
A
#
# COMPACT_ATOMS: atom_id res chain seq x y z
N LYS A 1 -0.97 8.77 5.23
CA LYS A 1 -2.40 9.09 5.41
C LYS A 1 -2.69 10.50 4.89
N LEU A 2 -2.18 11.56 5.54
CA LEU A 2 -2.44 12.96 5.16
C LEU A 2 -2.28 13.28 3.66
N ILE A 3 -1.14 12.94 3.05
CA ILE A 3 -0.90 13.22 1.61
C ILE A 3 -1.99 12.63 0.71
N VAL A 4 -2.44 11.41 1.00
CA VAL A 4 -3.50 10.74 0.23
C VAL A 4 -4.86 11.35 0.51
N ASP A 5 -5.13 11.77 1.77
CA ASP A 5 -6.38 12.45 2.12
C ASP A 5 -6.50 13.78 1.33
N LEU A 6 -5.43 14.57 1.20
CA LEU A 6 -5.42 15.81 0.41
C LEU A 6 -5.64 15.59 -1.09
N ILE A 7 -5.09 14.49 -1.64
CA ILE A 7 -5.34 14.08 -3.02
C ILE A 7 -6.80 13.66 -3.21
N TYR A 8 -7.37 12.94 -2.23
CA TYR A 8 -8.77 12.53 -2.29
C TYR A 8 -9.72 13.74 -2.25
N GLU A 9 -9.40 14.75 -1.43
CA GLU A 9 -10.22 15.95 -1.26
C GLU A 9 -10.16 16.89 -2.47
N GLY A 10 -9.01 17.02 -3.14
CA GLY A 10 -8.83 18.05 -4.18
C GLY A 10 -7.81 17.74 -5.29
N GLY A 11 -7.34 16.51 -5.42
CA GLY A 11 -6.35 16.10 -6.41
C GLY A 11 -4.91 16.51 -6.09
N ILE A 12 -3.99 16.17 -7.00
CA ILE A 12 -2.54 16.38 -6.81
C ILE A 12 -2.20 17.86 -6.69
N ALA A 13 -2.85 18.74 -7.45
CA ALA A 13 -2.62 20.18 -7.37
C ALA A 13 -2.94 20.74 -5.97
N ASN A 14 -4.05 20.29 -5.37
CA ASN A 14 -4.42 20.67 -4.00
C ASN A 14 -3.39 20.16 -2.97
N MET A 15 -2.91 18.93 -3.16
CA MET A 15 -1.87 18.35 -2.31
C MET A 15 -0.57 19.16 -2.41
N ASN A 16 -0.11 19.51 -3.63
CA ASN A 16 1.09 20.31 -3.85
C ASN A 16 0.98 21.72 -3.27
N TYR A 17 -0.19 22.36 -3.40
CA TYR A 17 -0.45 23.64 -2.75
C TYR A 17 -0.39 23.58 -1.21
N SER A 18 -0.69 22.41 -0.63
CA SER A 18 -0.77 22.22 0.82
C SER A 18 0.55 21.82 1.49
N ILE A 19 1.58 21.46 0.71
CA ILE A 19 2.91 21.10 1.23
C ILE A 19 3.89 22.26 1.05
N SER A 20 5.04 22.21 1.73
CA SER A 20 6.10 23.21 1.53
C SER A 20 6.69 23.13 0.12
N ASN A 21 7.12 24.26 -0.45
CA ASN A 21 7.81 24.33 -1.74
C ASN A 21 9.04 23.40 -1.82
N THR A 22 9.73 23.17 -0.69
CA THR A 22 10.86 22.22 -0.62
C THR A 22 10.43 20.77 -0.88
N ALA A 23 9.28 20.37 -0.34
CA ALA A 23 8.71 19.05 -0.54
C ALA A 23 8.19 18.88 -1.99
N GLU A 24 7.52 19.89 -2.51
CA GLU A 24 7.04 19.91 -3.90
C GLU A 24 8.21 19.80 -4.90
N TYR A 25 9.26 20.62 -4.73
CA TYR A 25 10.46 20.52 -5.56
C TYR A 25 11.11 19.13 -5.45
N GLY A 26 11.19 18.59 -4.22
CA GLY A 26 11.71 17.26 -3.95
C GLY A 26 10.95 16.15 -4.69
N GLU A 27 9.61 16.23 -4.71
CA GLU A 27 8.75 15.32 -5.47
C GLU A 27 9.06 15.38 -6.97
N TYR A 28 9.15 16.57 -7.57
CA TYR A 28 9.38 16.72 -9.00
C TYR A 28 10.73 16.12 -9.45
N VAL A 29 11.78 16.31 -8.66
CA VAL A 29 13.13 15.85 -9.02
C VAL A 29 13.39 14.39 -8.65
N THR A 30 12.75 13.89 -7.59
CA THR A 30 13.04 12.55 -7.04
C THR A 30 11.98 11.52 -7.40
N GLY A 31 10.70 11.92 -7.50
CA GLY A 31 9.58 11.03 -7.82
C GLY A 31 9.83 10.17 -9.06
N PRO A 32 10.18 10.77 -10.23
CA PRO A 32 10.48 10.02 -11.45
C PRO A 32 11.71 9.10 -11.38
N ARG A 33 12.62 9.34 -10.42
CA ARG A 33 13.80 8.49 -10.20
C ARG A 33 13.45 7.21 -9.43
N ILE A 34 12.40 7.26 -8.61
CA ILE A 34 11.90 6.11 -7.83
C ILE A 34 10.85 5.33 -8.64
N ILE A 35 9.89 6.02 -9.23
CA ILE A 35 8.86 5.43 -10.10
C ILE A 35 9.26 5.67 -11.56
N THR A 36 9.93 4.68 -12.13
CA THR A 36 10.57 4.79 -13.44
C THR A 36 9.68 4.25 -14.56
N GLU A 37 10.11 4.42 -15.82
CA GLU A 37 9.46 3.78 -16.96
C GLU A 37 9.46 2.25 -16.88
N GLU A 38 10.46 1.65 -16.23
CA GLU A 38 10.46 0.20 -15.98
C GLU A 38 9.34 -0.20 -15.02
N THR A 39 9.11 0.60 -13.96
CA THR A 39 7.96 0.40 -13.06
C THR A 39 6.64 0.44 -13.84
N LYS A 40 6.48 1.39 -14.78
CA LYS A 40 5.28 1.48 -15.63
C LYS A 40 5.15 0.29 -16.60
N LYS A 41 6.26 -0.22 -17.14
CA LYS A 41 6.26 -1.44 -17.97
C LYS A 41 5.81 -2.64 -17.16
N GLU A 42 6.28 -2.76 -15.92
CA GLU A 42 5.87 -3.84 -15.03
C GLU A 42 4.38 -3.75 -14.67
N MET A 43 3.87 -2.55 -14.40
CA MET A 43 2.42 -2.34 -14.21
C MET A 43 1.60 -2.82 -15.42
N ARG A 44 2.09 -2.62 -16.65
CA ARG A 44 1.44 -3.14 -17.87
C ARG A 44 1.52 -4.67 -17.97
N ARG A 45 2.64 -5.28 -17.58
CA ARG A 45 2.77 -6.75 -17.53
C ARG A 45 1.81 -7.35 -16.50
N VAL A 46 1.71 -6.75 -15.32
CA VAL A 46 0.74 -7.16 -14.28
C VAL A 46 -0.69 -7.06 -14.81
N LEU A 47 -1.04 -5.99 -15.53
CA LEU A 47 -2.36 -5.87 -16.16
C LEU A 47 -2.60 -6.99 -17.19
N ALA A 48 -1.62 -7.32 -18.02
CA ALA A 48 -1.71 -8.40 -19.00
C ALA A 48 -1.88 -9.77 -18.32
N ASP A 49 -1.19 -10.02 -17.20
CA ASP A 49 -1.35 -11.25 -16.40
C ASP A 49 -2.76 -11.37 -15.79
N ILE A 50 -3.37 -10.24 -15.40
CA ILE A 50 -4.75 -10.20 -14.90
C ILE A 50 -5.73 -10.45 -16.05
N GLN A 51 -5.64 -9.69 -17.14
CA GLN A 51 -6.56 -9.79 -18.28
C GLN A 51 -6.44 -11.15 -19.00
N GLY A 52 -5.24 -11.71 -19.06
CA GLY A 52 -4.97 -13.04 -19.60
C GLY A 52 -5.32 -14.20 -18.66
N GLY A 53 -5.85 -13.92 -17.46
CA GLY A 53 -6.30 -14.94 -16.51
C GLY A 53 -5.19 -15.71 -15.79
N LYS A 54 -3.91 -15.36 -16.01
CA LYS A 54 -2.77 -15.96 -15.31
C LYS A 54 -2.90 -15.74 -13.80
N PHE A 55 -3.18 -14.50 -13.38
CA PHE A 55 -3.35 -14.17 -11.96
C PHE A 55 -4.43 -15.03 -11.30
N THR A 56 -5.60 -15.13 -11.91
CA THR A 56 -6.73 -15.92 -11.40
C THR A 56 -6.39 -17.40 -11.33
N ARG A 57 -5.76 -17.96 -12.38
CA ARG A 57 -5.34 -19.36 -12.39
C ARG A 57 -4.35 -19.67 -11.26
N ASP A 58 -3.33 -18.84 -11.11
CA ASP A 58 -2.30 -19.02 -10.08
C ASP A 58 -2.91 -18.93 -8.67
N TRP A 59 -3.83 -17.99 -8.44
CA TRP A 59 -4.57 -17.89 -7.18
C TRP A 59 -5.45 -19.13 -6.90
N MET A 60 -6.16 -19.64 -7.91
CA MET A 60 -6.97 -20.85 -7.75
C MET A 60 -6.12 -22.08 -7.42
N LEU A 61 -4.92 -22.21 -8.00
CA LEU A 61 -3.98 -23.28 -7.68
C LEU A 61 -3.45 -23.15 -6.24
N GLU A 62 -3.08 -21.95 -5.82
CA GLU A 62 -2.67 -21.67 -4.43
C GLU A 62 -3.77 -22.05 -3.43
N ASN A 63 -5.04 -21.78 -3.75
CA ASN A 63 -6.18 -22.21 -2.93
C ASN A 63 -6.34 -23.73 -2.88
N LYS A 64 -6.11 -24.45 -3.99
CA LYS A 64 -6.18 -25.92 -4.01
C LYS A 64 -5.15 -26.57 -3.08
N VAL A 65 -4.00 -25.94 -2.89
CA VAL A 65 -2.98 -26.36 -1.90
C VAL A 65 -3.12 -25.65 -0.55
N ASN A 66 -4.35 -25.22 -0.23
CA ASN A 66 -4.73 -24.66 1.04
C ASN A 66 -3.97 -23.38 1.44
N GLN A 67 -3.56 -22.59 0.44
CA GLN A 67 -2.92 -21.28 0.55
C GLN A 67 -1.57 -21.29 1.28
N THR A 68 -0.76 -22.32 1.06
CA THR A 68 0.48 -22.54 1.80
C THR A 68 1.49 -21.40 1.65
N SER A 69 1.81 -20.99 0.40
CA SER A 69 2.73 -19.88 0.12
C SER A 69 2.17 -18.54 0.58
N PHE A 70 0.88 -18.33 0.39
CA PHE A 70 0.19 -17.13 0.83
C PHE A 70 0.22 -16.97 2.36
N LYS A 71 -0.08 -18.02 3.12
CA LYS A 71 -0.03 -18.03 4.59
C LYS A 71 1.41 -17.81 5.09
N ALA A 72 2.40 -18.43 4.47
CA ALA A 72 3.80 -18.22 4.80
C ALA A 72 4.23 -16.75 4.57
N THR A 73 3.83 -16.19 3.43
CA THR A 73 4.09 -14.78 3.11
C THR A 73 3.41 -13.85 4.11
N ARG A 74 2.15 -14.11 4.46
CA ARG A 74 1.40 -13.36 5.48
C ARG A 74 2.10 -13.40 6.84
N ALA A 75 2.55 -14.58 7.28
CA ALA A 75 3.27 -14.74 8.54
C ALA A 75 4.59 -13.95 8.54
N LYS A 76 5.35 -13.99 7.44
CA LYS A 76 6.58 -13.21 7.27
C LYS A 76 6.31 -11.70 7.33
N LEU A 77 5.26 -11.22 6.67
CA LEU A 77 4.89 -9.80 6.70
C LEU A 77 4.44 -9.34 8.09
N ALA A 78 3.72 -10.19 8.83
CA ALA A 78 3.32 -9.89 10.21
C ALA A 78 4.52 -9.76 11.16
N GLN A 79 5.67 -10.35 10.82
CA GLN A 79 6.92 -10.25 11.59
C GLN A 79 7.77 -9.04 11.18
N HIS A 80 7.41 -8.29 10.14
CA HIS A 80 8.20 -7.16 9.66
C HIS A 80 8.36 -6.11 10.79
N PRO A 81 9.56 -5.53 11.00
CA PRO A 81 9.80 -4.60 12.10
C PRO A 81 8.84 -3.41 12.17
N ILE A 82 8.30 -2.98 11.03
CA ILE A 82 7.28 -1.92 10.96
C ILE A 82 6.03 -2.24 11.78
N GLU A 83 5.64 -3.52 11.90
CA GLU A 83 4.46 -3.92 12.67
C GLU A 83 4.70 -3.76 14.16
N GLN A 84 5.87 -4.20 14.65
CA GLN A 84 6.24 -4.10 16.07
C GLN A 84 6.34 -2.63 16.52
N VAL A 85 6.99 -1.79 15.72
CA VAL A 85 7.13 -0.35 16.02
C VAL A 85 5.78 0.34 15.86
N GLY A 86 5.06 0.04 14.79
CA GLY A 86 3.76 0.63 14.49
C GLY A 86 2.70 0.32 15.55
N GLU A 87 2.68 -0.88 16.12
CA GLU A 87 1.77 -1.24 17.21
C GLU A 87 1.99 -0.36 18.45
N LYS A 88 3.24 -0.21 18.87
CA LYS A 88 3.60 0.61 20.04
C LYS A 88 3.18 2.07 19.83
N LEU A 89 3.50 2.64 18.67
CA LEU A 89 3.13 4.02 18.34
C LEU A 89 1.61 4.20 18.28
N ARG A 90 0.88 3.31 17.62
CA ARG A 90 -0.59 3.38 17.54
C ARG A 90 -1.26 3.22 18.90
N ALA A 91 -0.68 2.45 19.82
CA ALA A 91 -1.19 2.30 21.19
C ALA A 91 -1.14 3.62 21.99
N MET A 92 -0.18 4.50 21.68
CA MET A 92 -0.02 5.82 22.30
C MET A 92 -0.90 6.91 21.68
N MET A 93 -1.71 6.58 20.66
CA MET A 93 -2.56 7.53 19.93
C MET A 93 -4.05 7.20 20.14
N PRO A 94 -4.68 7.63 21.25
CA PRO A 94 -6.05 7.24 21.61
C PRO A 94 -7.10 7.56 20.54
N TRP A 95 -6.89 8.62 19.77
CA TRP A 95 -7.81 9.04 18.69
C TRP A 95 -7.85 8.03 17.53
N ILE A 96 -6.79 7.26 17.29
CA ILE A 96 -6.77 6.22 16.26
C ILE A 96 -7.70 5.06 16.65
N ARG A 97 -7.71 4.66 17.93
CA ARG A 97 -8.59 3.60 18.42
C ARG A 97 -10.07 3.99 18.35
N LYS A 98 -10.38 5.26 18.60
CA LYS A 98 -11.76 5.79 18.52
C LYS A 98 -12.31 5.80 17.09
N GLY A 99 -11.45 5.96 16.09
CA GLY A 99 -11.82 5.94 14.66
C GLY A 99 -11.54 4.62 13.95
N ALA A 100 -11.44 3.50 14.68
CA ALA A 100 -11.10 2.22 14.09
C ALA A 100 -12.22 1.72 13.14
N LEU A 101 -11.90 1.60 11.86
CA LEU A 101 -12.83 1.12 10.82
C LEU A 101 -12.95 -0.41 10.77
N VAL A 102 -12.03 -1.13 11.43
CA VAL A 102 -11.95 -2.59 11.39
C VAL A 102 -12.04 -3.14 12.80
N ASP A 103 -13.06 -3.97 13.04
CA ASP A 103 -13.20 -4.77 14.25
C ASP A 103 -12.52 -6.13 14.04
N LYS A 104 -11.46 -6.39 14.81
CA LYS A 104 -10.70 -7.64 14.74
C LYS A 104 -11.43 -8.83 15.36
N ASN A 105 -12.53 -8.62 16.09
CA ASN A 105 -13.34 -9.70 16.68
C ASN A 105 -14.40 -10.24 15.72
N ARG A 106 -14.59 -9.61 14.56
CA ARG A 106 -15.61 -9.96 13.57
C ARG A 106 -15.08 -10.67 12.32
N ASN A 107 -13.77 -10.88 12.21
CA ASN A 107 -13.10 -11.44 11.02
C ASN A 107 -12.23 -12.65 11.35
#